data_AF-A0A350YA04-F1
#
_entry.id   AF-A0A350YA04-F1
#
_cell.length_a   1.000
_cell.length_b   1.000
_cell.length_c   1.000
_cell.angle_alpha   90.00
_cell.angle_beta   90.00
_cell.angle_gamma   90.00
#
_symmetry.space_group_name_H-M   'P 1'
#
loop_
_entity.id
_entity.type
_entity.pdbx_description
1 polymer ?
#
loop_
_entity_poly.entity_id
_entity_poly.type
_entity_poly.pdbx_seq_one_letter_code
_entity_poly.pdbx_strand_id
1 'polypeptide(L)'
;MMVLSKYKNPKIRVLLILVFGLSAAIGLSVVSRGRLDSNQPQNWQGVSKIDAELLQQVVKENYFESAENHPFTRMTFLKIQPSKQSSPLFIFDFNEPQLCGKGGCLFAGYIRDLDTAAYKQVLRVLLPKPFGTSPRISLIESRKHQSINCLNVSLSVRQESETFQNLSYCYNGNNFVQVNREYVIQTIEDES
;
A
#
# COMPACT_ATOMS: atom_id res chain seq x y z
N MET A 1 61.31 -2.36 -10.32
CA MET A 1 60.26 -2.39 -9.28
C MET A 1 60.57 -1.26 -8.28
N MET A 2 60.49 0.01 -8.72
CA MET A 2 59.37 0.96 -8.47
C MET A 2 59.08 1.13 -6.96
N VAL A 3 59.84 1.98 -6.26
CA VAL A 3 59.83 3.47 -6.16
C VAL A 3 58.82 3.96 -5.09
N LEU A 4 59.26 3.95 -3.83
CA LEU A 4 58.77 4.88 -2.82
C LEU A 4 59.64 6.14 -2.91
N SER A 5 59.19 7.05 -3.76
CA SER A 5 59.82 8.35 -4.00
C SER A 5 59.73 9.22 -2.75
N LYS A 6 60.90 9.71 -2.33
CA LYS A 6 61.14 10.69 -1.26
C LYS A 6 60.36 11.98 -1.52
N TYR A 7 59.17 12.13 -0.91
CA TYR A 7 58.48 13.41 -0.94
C TYR A 7 58.86 14.30 0.25
N LYS A 8 59.96 15.04 0.07
CA LYS A 8 60.53 16.02 1.00
C LYS A 8 59.91 17.41 0.73
N ASN A 9 58.60 17.53 0.91
CA ASN A 9 57.93 18.83 0.83
C ASN A 9 56.76 18.92 1.83
N PRO A 10 56.86 19.76 2.90
CA PRO A 10 55.87 19.77 3.97
C PRO A 10 54.48 20.24 3.52
N LYS A 11 54.40 20.99 2.41
CA LYS A 11 53.13 21.47 1.84
C LYS A 11 52.28 20.35 1.20
N ILE A 12 52.91 19.26 0.75
CA ILE A 12 52.21 18.15 0.07
C ILE A 12 51.70 17.10 1.06
N ARG A 13 52.32 16.98 2.24
CA ARG A 13 51.78 16.18 3.35
C ARG A 13 50.48 16.76 3.92
N VAL A 14 50.35 18.09 3.99
CA VAL A 14 49.12 18.75 4.46
C VAL A 14 47.97 18.57 3.46
N LEU A 15 48.26 18.59 2.16
CA LEU A 15 47.26 18.41 1.10
C LEU A 15 46.66 16.99 1.11
N LEU A 16 47.47 15.94 1.31
CA LEU A 16 46.99 14.55 1.35
C LEU A 16 46.15 14.24 2.59
N ILE A 17 46.45 14.86 3.74
CA ILE A 17 45.65 14.71 4.97
C ILE A 17 44.29 15.41 4.85
N LEU A 18 44.22 16.57 4.18
CA LEU A 18 42.96 17.26 3.90
C LEU A 18 42.05 16.47 2.95
N VAL A 19 42.62 15.79 1.94
CA VAL A 19 41.83 14.98 0.99
C VAL A 19 41.25 13.72 1.66
N PHE A 20 41.99 13.07 2.56
CA PHE A 20 41.46 11.92 3.33
C PHE A 20 40.51 12.33 4.47
N GLY A 21 40.65 13.54 5.02
CA GLY A 21 39.74 14.10 6.02
C GLY A 21 38.35 14.44 5.45
N LEU A 22 38.26 14.84 4.17
CA LEU A 22 36.97 15.14 3.52
C LEU A 22 36.20 13.89 3.07
N SER A 23 36.87 12.75 2.85
CA SER A 23 36.20 11.52 2.41
C SER A 23 35.41 10.79 3.51
N ALA A 24 35.58 11.15 4.79
CA ALA A 24 34.84 10.54 5.90
C ALA A 24 33.47 11.19 6.19
N ALA A 25 33.10 12.27 5.49
CA ALA A 25 31.89 13.04 5.79
C ALA A 25 30.64 12.70 4.93
N ILE A 26 30.74 11.78 3.97
CA ILE A 26 29.64 11.50 3.01
C ILE A 26 29.02 10.09 3.23
N GLY A 27 29.35 9.44 4.34
CA GLY A 27 29.01 8.03 4.60
C GLY A 27 27.75 7.74 5.41
N LEU A 28 26.86 8.71 5.65
CA LEU A 28 25.58 8.47 6.34
C LEU A 28 24.42 8.85 5.42
N SER A 29 24.28 8.10 4.33
CA SER A 29 23.02 8.03 3.60
C SER A 29 21.97 7.44 4.54
N VAL A 30 21.20 8.33 5.16
CA VAL A 30 20.01 8.00 5.95
C VAL A 30 19.10 7.12 5.09
N VAL A 31 19.16 5.81 5.32
CA VAL A 31 18.10 4.88 4.89
C VAL A 31 16.91 5.23 5.78
N SER A 32 16.19 6.27 5.39
CA SER A 32 14.85 6.50 5.91
C SER A 32 14.03 5.34 5.39
N ARG A 33 13.95 4.23 6.15
CA ARG A 33 12.87 3.27 5.97
C ARG A 33 11.58 4.09 6.05
N GLY A 34 10.69 3.91 5.08
CA GLY A 34 9.39 4.56 5.15
C GLY A 34 8.76 4.06 6.40
N ARG A 35 8.58 4.93 7.39
CA ARG A 35 7.56 4.68 8.39
C ARG A 35 6.28 4.56 7.59
N LEU A 36 5.83 3.32 7.43
CA LEU A 36 4.44 3.01 7.15
C LEU A 36 3.68 3.70 8.28
N ASP A 37 3.07 4.83 7.97
CA ASP A 37 2.26 5.53 8.95
C ASP A 37 0.94 4.75 9.08
N SER A 38 1.02 3.67 9.84
CA SER A 38 -0.06 2.72 10.12
C SER A 38 -1.27 3.40 10.78
N ASN A 39 -1.09 4.62 11.31
CA ASN A 39 -2.07 5.35 12.11
C ASN A 39 -2.83 6.46 11.38
N GLN A 40 -2.68 6.63 10.06
CA GLN A 40 -3.52 7.59 9.36
C GLN A 40 -4.97 7.07 9.28
N PRO A 41 -5.97 7.81 9.80
CA PRO A 41 -7.36 7.38 9.78
C PRO A 41 -7.84 7.23 8.33
N GLN A 42 -8.37 6.06 7.99
CA GLN A 42 -8.88 5.80 6.65
C GLN A 42 -10.30 6.32 6.51
N ASN A 43 -10.51 7.20 5.53
CA ASN A 43 -11.81 7.79 5.25
C ASN A 43 -12.64 6.87 4.32
N TRP A 44 -13.10 5.75 4.85
CA TRP A 44 -14.11 4.93 4.20
C TRP A 44 -15.42 5.71 4.13
N GLN A 45 -16.03 5.78 2.95
CA GLN A 45 -17.23 6.58 2.69
C GLN A 45 -18.34 5.69 2.15
N GLY A 46 -19.59 6.02 2.48
CA GLY A 46 -20.75 5.38 1.88
C GLY A 46 -20.82 5.63 0.38
N VAL A 47 -21.28 4.64 -0.39
CA VAL A 47 -21.35 4.70 -1.86
C VAL A 47 -22.32 5.76 -2.41
N SER A 48 -23.13 6.41 -1.57
CA SER A 48 -23.95 7.55 -1.99
C SER A 48 -23.14 8.75 -2.51
N LYS A 49 -21.82 8.79 -2.25
CA LYS A 49 -20.91 9.87 -2.68
C LYS A 49 -20.11 9.53 -3.95
N ILE A 50 -20.28 8.35 -4.52
CA ILE A 50 -19.52 7.91 -5.70
C ILE A 50 -20.27 8.31 -6.99
N ASP A 51 -19.53 8.36 -8.09
CA ASP A 51 -20.11 8.51 -9.41
C ASP A 51 -21.06 7.34 -9.75
N ALA A 52 -22.22 7.67 -10.34
CA ALA A 52 -23.28 6.70 -10.60
C ALA A 52 -22.87 5.64 -11.66
N GLU A 53 -22.06 6.01 -12.65
CA GLU A 53 -21.57 5.09 -13.69
C GLU A 53 -20.65 4.04 -13.05
N LEU A 54 -19.71 4.50 -12.22
CA LEU A 54 -18.82 3.60 -11.49
C LEU A 54 -19.63 2.67 -10.55
N LEU A 55 -20.62 3.20 -9.83
CA LEU A 55 -21.44 2.37 -8.94
C LEU A 55 -22.20 1.29 -9.72
N GLN A 56 -22.82 1.65 -10.85
CA GLN A 56 -23.53 0.70 -11.69
C GLN A 56 -22.61 -0.40 -12.20
N GLN A 57 -21.38 -0.05 -12.61
CA GLN A 57 -20.39 -1.03 -13.04
C GLN A 57 -19.95 -1.95 -11.90
N VAL A 58 -19.62 -1.39 -10.73
CA VAL A 58 -19.21 -2.15 -9.54
C VAL A 58 -20.27 -3.17 -9.15
N VAL A 59 -21.53 -2.74 -9.16
CA VAL A 59 -22.68 -3.61 -8.95
C VAL A 59 -22.71 -4.67 -10.03
N LYS A 60 -22.82 -4.32 -11.31
CA LYS A 60 -22.96 -5.28 -12.40
C LYS A 60 -21.85 -6.34 -12.44
N GLU A 61 -20.60 -5.98 -12.16
CA GLU A 61 -19.45 -6.89 -12.24
C GLU A 61 -19.27 -7.80 -11.02
N ASN A 62 -19.85 -7.44 -9.88
CA ASN A 62 -19.67 -8.17 -8.61
C ASN A 62 -20.97 -8.62 -7.96
N TYR A 63 -22.10 -8.29 -8.59
CA TYR A 63 -23.43 -8.73 -8.20
C TYR A 63 -23.60 -10.24 -8.45
N PHE A 64 -24.32 -10.89 -7.55
CA PHE A 64 -24.67 -12.30 -7.63
C PHE A 64 -26.20 -12.40 -7.48
N GLU A 65 -26.87 -13.28 -8.22
CA GLU A 65 -28.34 -13.39 -8.25
C GLU A 65 -28.99 -13.52 -6.86
N SER A 66 -28.29 -14.08 -5.86
CA SER A 66 -28.80 -14.13 -4.48
C SER A 66 -28.87 -12.77 -3.76
N ALA A 67 -28.40 -11.68 -4.36
CA ALA A 67 -28.40 -10.32 -3.82
C ALA A 67 -29.57 -9.45 -4.32
N GLU A 68 -30.49 -10.00 -5.13
CA GLU A 68 -31.60 -9.32 -5.83
C GLU A 68 -32.49 -8.44 -4.97
N ASN A 69 -32.61 -8.77 -3.69
CA ASN A 69 -33.55 -8.09 -2.79
C ASN A 69 -32.91 -7.03 -1.90
N HIS A 70 -31.59 -6.83 -1.99
CA HIS A 70 -30.87 -5.93 -1.08
C HIS A 70 -30.00 -4.94 -1.86
N PRO A 71 -30.39 -3.65 -1.95
CA PRO A 71 -29.47 -2.64 -2.43
C PRO A 71 -28.22 -2.65 -1.54
N PHE A 72 -27.05 -2.41 -2.15
CA PHE A 72 -25.72 -2.32 -1.53
C PHE A 72 -25.60 -1.16 -0.53
N THR A 73 -26.46 -1.17 0.48
CA THR A 73 -26.65 -0.11 1.48
C THR A 73 -25.50 -0.08 2.48
N ARG A 74 -24.78 -1.19 2.65
CA ARG A 74 -23.63 -1.31 3.55
C ARG A 74 -22.30 -1.21 2.83
N MET A 75 -22.33 -1.11 1.50
CA MET A 75 -21.12 -0.93 0.71
C MET A 75 -20.48 0.42 1.03
N THR A 76 -19.18 0.38 1.23
CA THR A 76 -18.35 1.57 1.39
C THR A 76 -17.21 1.55 0.39
N PHE A 77 -16.59 2.70 0.18
CA PHE A 77 -15.44 2.82 -0.69
C PHE A 77 -14.34 3.67 -0.04
N LEU A 78 -13.11 3.38 -0.45
CA LEU A 78 -11.91 4.14 -0.15
C LEU A 78 -11.31 4.64 -1.47
N LYS A 79 -11.02 5.94 -1.53
CA LYS A 79 -10.33 6.56 -2.67
C LYS A 79 -8.87 6.78 -2.31
N ILE A 80 -7.96 6.22 -3.09
CA ILE A 80 -6.51 6.38 -2.94
C ILE A 80 -5.97 7.06 -4.20
N GLN A 81 -5.13 8.07 -4.05
CA GLN A 81 -4.45 8.72 -5.17
C GLN A 81 -2.96 8.36 -5.16
N PRO A 82 -2.49 7.46 -6.04
CA PRO A 82 -1.07 7.17 -6.13
C PRO A 82 -0.30 8.32 -6.76
N SER A 83 0.86 8.69 -6.20
CA SER A 83 1.60 9.90 -6.64
C SER A 83 2.05 9.87 -8.10
N LYS A 84 2.14 8.69 -8.72
CA LYS A 84 2.57 8.49 -10.12
C LYS A 84 1.46 7.99 -11.04
N GLN A 85 0.22 7.89 -10.55
CA GLN A 85 -0.91 7.44 -11.35
C GLN A 85 -1.85 8.61 -11.62
N SER A 86 -2.22 8.78 -12.89
CA SER A 86 -3.07 9.89 -13.33
C SER A 86 -4.51 9.76 -12.84
N SER A 87 -4.95 8.54 -12.51
CA SER A 87 -6.29 8.24 -12.03
C SER A 87 -6.26 7.70 -10.61
N PRO A 88 -7.20 8.10 -9.75
CA PRO A 88 -7.36 7.52 -8.42
C PRO A 88 -7.77 6.05 -8.51
N LEU A 89 -7.37 5.29 -7.50
CA LEU A 89 -7.84 3.94 -7.22
C LEU A 89 -9.04 4.02 -6.26
N PHE A 90 -10.16 3.43 -6.66
CA PHE A 90 -11.35 3.27 -5.83
C PHE A 90 -11.44 1.82 -5.36
N ILE A 91 -11.40 1.59 -4.04
CA ILE A 91 -11.52 0.27 -3.45
C ILE A 91 -12.87 0.19 -2.75
N PHE A 92 -13.69 -0.78 -3.13
CA PHE A 92 -15.00 -1.05 -2.57
C PHE A 92 -14.92 -2.18 -1.55
N ASP A 93 -15.45 -1.92 -0.36
CA ASP A 93 -15.77 -2.93 0.65
C ASP A 93 -17.26 -3.20 0.54
N PHE A 94 -17.62 -4.37 0.02
CA PHE A 94 -19.02 -4.70 -0.18
C PHE A 94 -19.76 -4.80 1.14
N ASN A 95 -19.11 -5.31 2.20
CA ASN A 95 -19.67 -5.49 3.54
C ASN A 95 -21.12 -6.04 3.59
N GLU A 96 -21.53 -6.77 2.55
CA GLU A 96 -22.87 -7.34 2.46
C GLU A 96 -22.79 -8.82 2.83
N PRO A 97 -23.59 -9.31 3.80
CA PRO A 97 -23.53 -10.70 4.26
C PRO A 97 -23.60 -11.73 3.11
N GLN A 98 -24.39 -11.46 2.07
CA GLN A 98 -24.53 -12.30 0.89
C GLN A 98 -23.29 -12.36 -0.02
N LEU A 99 -22.38 -11.39 0.10
CA LEU A 99 -21.08 -11.35 -0.60
C LEU A 99 -19.90 -11.61 0.35
N CYS A 100 -20.20 -11.99 1.59
CA CYS A 100 -19.24 -12.47 2.55
C CYS A 100 -19.42 -13.99 2.69
N GLY A 101 -18.37 -14.74 2.42
CA GLY A 101 -18.34 -16.19 2.61
C GLY A 101 -17.49 -16.59 3.80
N LYS A 102 -17.28 -17.90 3.98
CA LYS A 102 -16.35 -18.45 4.99
C LYS A 102 -14.92 -17.91 4.85
N GLY A 103 -14.54 -17.46 3.65
CA GLY A 103 -13.23 -16.88 3.35
C GLY A 103 -13.10 -15.38 3.59
N GLY A 104 -14.18 -14.70 3.99
CA GLY A 104 -14.22 -13.25 4.18
C GLY A 104 -15.15 -12.52 3.20
N CYS A 105 -15.05 -11.20 3.17
CA CYS A 105 -15.86 -10.32 2.33
C CYS A 105 -15.12 -9.93 1.06
N LEU A 106 -15.87 -9.67 0.00
CA LEU A 106 -15.33 -9.20 -1.27
C LEU A 106 -14.84 -7.75 -1.17
N PHE A 107 -13.63 -7.53 -1.68
CA PHE A 107 -13.08 -6.22 -1.98
C PHE A 107 -12.74 -6.14 -3.46
N ALA A 108 -13.17 -5.07 -4.12
CA ALA A 108 -12.88 -4.83 -5.52
C ALA A 108 -12.29 -3.43 -5.72
N GLY A 109 -11.28 -3.31 -6.59
CA GLY A 109 -10.60 -2.05 -6.86
C GLY A 109 -10.71 -1.66 -8.33
N TYR A 110 -10.95 -0.38 -8.58
CA TYR A 110 -11.18 0.18 -9.91
C TYR A 110 -10.31 1.39 -10.14
N ILE A 111 -9.79 1.51 -11.36
CA ILE A 111 -9.11 2.70 -11.85
C ILE A 111 -9.82 3.20 -13.10
N ARG A 112 -9.84 4.51 -13.32
CA ARG A 112 -10.34 5.07 -14.57
C ARG A 112 -9.25 4.99 -15.62
N ASP A 113 -9.54 4.31 -16.72
CA ASP A 113 -8.74 4.33 -17.93
C ASP A 113 -8.90 5.70 -18.61
N LEU A 114 -7.80 6.39 -18.87
CA LEU A 114 -7.85 7.76 -19.40
C LEU A 114 -8.14 7.80 -20.90
N ASP A 115 -7.81 6.74 -21.63
CA ASP A 115 -7.97 6.70 -23.09
C ASP A 115 -9.41 6.38 -23.45
N THR A 116 -10.04 5.48 -22.70
CA THR A 116 -11.43 5.03 -22.93
C THR A 116 -12.45 5.72 -22.03
N ALA A 117 -11.99 6.47 -21.01
CA ALA A 117 -12.80 7.04 -19.92
C ALA A 117 -13.58 6.03 -19.06
N ALA A 118 -13.49 4.74 -19.37
CA ALA A 118 -14.16 3.65 -18.67
C ALA A 118 -13.41 3.26 -17.39
N TYR A 119 -14.11 2.62 -16.45
CA TYR A 119 -13.45 2.03 -15.28
C TYR A 119 -13.00 0.62 -15.58
N LYS A 120 -11.81 0.28 -15.08
CA LYS A 120 -11.24 -1.06 -15.15
C LYS A 120 -11.09 -1.62 -13.75
N GLN A 121 -11.65 -2.81 -13.52
CA GLN A 121 -11.40 -3.56 -12.30
C GLN A 121 -9.96 -4.08 -12.31
N VAL A 122 -9.17 -3.70 -11.30
CA VAL A 122 -7.75 -4.03 -11.16
C VAL A 122 -7.43 -4.78 -9.88
N LEU A 123 -8.38 -4.90 -8.96
CA LEU A 123 -8.25 -5.69 -7.74
C LEU A 123 -9.56 -6.43 -7.52
N ARG A 124 -9.47 -7.72 -7.18
CA ARG A 124 -10.62 -8.51 -6.72
C ARG A 124 -10.12 -9.57 -5.75
N VAL A 125 -10.42 -9.39 -4.47
CA VAL A 125 -9.88 -10.24 -3.40
C VAL A 125 -10.94 -10.50 -2.33
N LEU A 126 -10.89 -11.70 -1.74
CA LEU A 126 -11.63 -12.00 -0.51
C LEU A 126 -10.70 -11.75 0.67
N LEU A 127 -11.10 -10.84 1.56
CA LEU A 127 -10.34 -10.52 2.75
C LEU A 127 -11.13 -10.97 3.99
N PRO A 128 -10.49 -11.68 4.93
CA PRO A 128 -11.06 -11.96 6.23
C PRO A 128 -11.52 -10.66 6.90
N LYS A 129 -12.72 -10.68 7.50
CA LYS A 129 -13.28 -9.53 8.24
C LYS A 129 -13.63 -9.96 9.68
N PRO A 130 -12.66 -10.40 10.48
CA PRO A 130 -12.92 -11.15 11.69
C PRO A 130 -13.70 -10.39 12.78
N PHE A 131 -13.89 -9.07 12.66
CA PHE A 131 -14.62 -8.25 13.64
C PHE A 131 -15.55 -7.21 13.02
N GLY A 132 -15.97 -7.41 11.76
CA GLY A 132 -16.82 -6.44 11.05
C GLY A 132 -16.15 -5.11 10.73
N THR A 133 -14.85 -4.96 11.02
CA THR A 133 -14.06 -3.77 10.72
C THR A 133 -13.45 -3.85 9.33
N SER A 134 -13.50 -2.75 8.57
CA SER A 134 -12.83 -2.66 7.28
C SER A 134 -11.31 -2.71 7.46
N PRO A 135 -10.57 -3.36 6.54
CA PRO A 135 -9.12 -3.43 6.58
C PRO A 135 -8.50 -2.04 6.47
N ARG A 136 -7.29 -1.88 7.02
CA ARG A 136 -6.46 -0.70 6.73
C ARG A 136 -5.72 -0.95 5.42
N ILE A 137 -5.94 -0.10 4.42
CA ILE A 137 -5.30 -0.22 3.09
C ILE A 137 -4.41 0.99 2.81
N SER A 138 -3.11 0.82 2.92
CA SER A 138 -2.12 1.87 2.66
C SER A 138 -1.47 1.69 1.30
N LEU A 139 -1.13 2.80 0.64
CA LEU A 139 -0.30 2.78 -0.55
C LEU A 139 1.17 2.79 -0.12
N ILE A 140 1.92 1.78 -0.56
CA ILE A 140 3.37 1.75 -0.51
C ILE A 140 3.90 2.16 -1.88
N GLU A 141 4.51 3.33 -1.92
CA GLU A 141 5.23 3.78 -3.10
C GLU A 141 6.64 3.20 -3.09
N SER A 142 6.99 2.46 -4.15
CA SER A 142 8.36 1.97 -4.31
C SER A 142 9.31 3.16 -4.52
N ARG A 143 10.26 3.33 -3.60
CA ARG A 143 11.28 4.37 -3.67
C ARG A 143 12.44 4.06 -4.62
N LYS A 144 12.56 2.81 -5.09
CA LYS A 144 13.70 2.37 -5.90
C LYS A 144 13.23 1.93 -7.28
N HIS A 145 13.24 2.87 -8.23
CA HIS A 145 13.21 2.69 -9.70
C HIS A 145 12.13 1.80 -10.34
N GLN A 146 11.30 1.12 -9.57
CA GLN A 146 10.14 0.38 -10.03
C GLN A 146 8.96 1.31 -9.83
N SER A 147 8.35 1.78 -10.91
CA SER A 147 7.11 2.56 -10.94
C SER A 147 5.88 1.78 -10.43
N ILE A 148 6.10 0.76 -9.61
CA ILE A 148 5.10 -0.17 -9.13
C ILE A 148 4.57 0.36 -7.81
N ASN A 149 3.31 0.78 -7.85
CA ASN A 149 2.54 1.09 -6.66
C ASN A 149 2.07 -0.22 -6.02
N CYS A 150 2.37 -0.41 -4.74
CA CYS A 150 1.89 -1.55 -3.98
C CYS A 150 0.87 -1.09 -2.94
N LEU A 151 -0.11 -1.92 -2.65
CA LEU A 151 -1.05 -1.76 -1.55
C LEU A 151 -0.60 -2.67 -0.43
N ASN A 152 -0.55 -2.16 0.79
CA ASN A 152 -0.44 -2.96 1.99
C ASN A 152 -1.77 -2.95 2.73
N VAL A 153 -2.33 -4.13 2.86
CA VAL A 153 -3.63 -4.40 3.49
C VAL A 153 -3.36 -5.02 4.85
N SER A 154 -3.59 -4.26 5.91
CA SER A 154 -3.45 -4.69 7.30
C SER A 154 -4.82 -5.13 7.83
N LEU A 155 -4.90 -6.40 8.20
CA LEU A 155 -6.08 -7.05 8.77
C LEU A 155 -5.85 -7.25 10.26
N SER A 156 -6.74 -6.74 11.11
CA SER A 156 -6.74 -7.10 12.53
C SER A 156 -7.15 -8.56 12.67
N VAL A 157 -6.33 -9.38 13.32
CA VAL A 157 -6.57 -10.83 13.47
C VAL A 157 -7.26 -11.17 14.80
N ARG A 158 -7.19 -10.27 15.78
CA ARG A 158 -7.81 -10.40 17.11
C ARG A 158 -8.25 -9.03 17.62
N GLN A 159 -9.44 -8.98 18.24
CA GLN A 159 -10.04 -7.74 18.76
C GLN A 159 -9.24 -7.09 19.89
N GLU A 160 -8.49 -7.89 20.68
CA GLU A 160 -7.77 -7.44 21.89
C GLU A 160 -6.24 -7.51 21.77
N SER A 161 -5.70 -7.92 20.61
CA SER A 161 -4.25 -7.95 20.40
C SER A 161 -3.88 -7.16 19.17
N GLU A 162 -2.74 -6.48 19.22
CA GLU A 162 -2.12 -5.79 18.09
C GLU A 162 -1.48 -6.76 17.08
N THR A 163 -2.10 -7.92 16.86
CA THR A 163 -1.69 -8.88 15.84
C THR A 163 -2.38 -8.53 14.53
N PHE A 164 -1.58 -8.14 13.55
CA PHE A 164 -2.04 -7.80 12.21
C PHE A 164 -1.49 -8.79 11.19
N GLN A 165 -2.35 -9.20 10.26
CA GLN A 165 -1.89 -9.83 9.04
C GLN A 165 -1.73 -8.75 7.98
N ASN A 166 -0.53 -8.62 7.44
CA ASN A 166 -0.22 -7.71 6.35
C ASN A 166 -0.17 -8.48 5.03
N LEU A 167 -0.97 -8.04 4.08
CA LEU A 167 -0.99 -8.56 2.71
C LEU A 167 -0.51 -7.48 1.77
N SER A 168 0.53 -7.77 0.99
CA SER A 168 1.04 -6.82 -0.01
C SER A 168 0.58 -7.20 -1.40
N TYR A 169 0.01 -6.25 -2.12
CA TYR A 169 -0.43 -6.38 -3.50
C TYR A 169 0.25 -5.36 -4.37
N CYS A 170 0.94 -5.76 -5.44
CA CYS A 170 1.65 -4.82 -6.31
C CYS A 170 1.02 -4.77 -7.70
N TYR A 171 0.93 -3.58 -8.28
CA TYR A 171 0.37 -3.38 -9.61
C TYR A 171 1.35 -3.81 -10.71
N ASN A 172 0.98 -4.78 -11.53
CA ASN A 172 1.84 -5.31 -12.59
C ASN A 172 1.61 -4.66 -13.98
N GLY A 173 0.88 -3.56 -14.05
CA GLY A 173 0.46 -2.93 -15.31
C GLY A 173 -0.95 -3.33 -15.75
N ASN A 174 -1.49 -4.43 -15.22
CA ASN A 174 -2.86 -4.86 -15.51
C ASN A 174 -3.72 -4.96 -14.24
N ASN A 175 -3.20 -5.66 -13.22
CA ASN A 175 -3.92 -5.93 -11.97
C ASN A 175 -2.98 -5.80 -10.76
N PHE A 176 -3.56 -5.67 -9.58
CA PHE A 176 -2.89 -5.85 -8.31
C PHE A 176 -2.77 -7.34 -8.01
N VAL A 177 -1.53 -7.84 -7.89
CA VAL A 177 -1.24 -9.23 -7.57
C VAL A 177 -0.62 -9.33 -6.18
N GLN A 178 -1.01 -10.34 -5.40
CA GLN A 178 -0.43 -10.56 -4.08
C GLN A 178 1.03 -10.98 -4.24
N VAL A 179 1.95 -10.26 -3.59
CA VAL A 179 3.39 -10.55 -3.63
C VAL A 179 3.94 -11.00 -2.28
N ASN A 180 3.26 -10.68 -1.19
CA ASN A 180 3.70 -11.03 0.16
C ASN A 180 2.54 -11.21 1.13
N ARG A 181 2.76 -12.02 2.17
CA ARG A 181 1.89 -12.22 3.32
C ARG A 181 2.75 -12.35 4.57
N GLU A 182 2.60 -11.40 5.49
CA GLU A 182 3.34 -11.34 6.75
C GLU A 182 2.38 -11.30 7.94
N TYR A 183 2.82 -11.83 9.06
CA TYR A 183 2.12 -11.72 10.35
C TYR A 183 2.98 -10.85 11.26
N VAL A 184 2.41 -9.75 11.74
CA VAL A 184 3.07 -8.83 12.66
C VAL A 184 2.40 -8.95 14.01
N ILE A 185 3.18 -9.30 15.02
CA ILE A 185 2.78 -9.25 16.43
C ILE A 185 3.42 -7.97 16.96
N GLN A 186 2.65 -6.94 17.29
CA GLN A 186 3.20 -5.84 18.08
C GLN A 186 3.22 -6.29 19.55
N THR A 187 4.41 -6.49 20.08
CA THR A 187 4.63 -6.59 21.52
C THR A 187 4.68 -5.18 22.09
N ILE A 188 3.77 -4.86 22.99
CA ILE A 188 3.86 -3.66 23.81
C ILE A 188 5.08 -3.86 24.70
N GLU A 189 6.18 -3.16 24.40
CA GLU A 189 7.20 -2.89 25.41
C GLU A 189 6.58 -1.86 26.34
N ASP A 190 6.04 -2.32 27.47
CA ASP A 190 5.74 -1.44 28.60
C ASP A 190 7.07 -0.78 29.01
N GLU A 191 7.28 0.48 28.65
CA GLU A 191 8.24 1.34 29.34
C GLU A 191 7.74 1.50 30.79
N SER A 192 8.26 0.66 31.67
CA SER A 192 8.10 0.75 33.12
C SER A 192 9.05 1.77 33.75
#